data_AF-A0A942BLH3-F1
#
_entry.id   AF-A0A942BLH3-F1
#
_cell.length_a   1.000
_cell.length_b   1.000
_cell.length_c   1.000
_cell.angle_alpha   90.00
_cell.angle_beta   90.00
_cell.angle_gamma   90.00
#
_symmetry.space_group_name_H-M   'P 1'
#
loop_
_entity.id
_entity.type
_entity.pdbx_description
1 polymer ?
#
loop_
_entity_poly.entity_id
_entity_poly.type
_entity_poly.pdbx_seq_one_letter_code
_entity_poly.pdbx_strand_id
1 'polypeptide(L)'
;MSLERAARAALFLSGLIATFGGLLLIAWASGSAWLPVAFGLGIGALLRLLPLYRETSNLNLWTAGLVALVFLFWVRSERGMISFDRIQVATSQFWVGWVLGLALAGIVLLVALFKTPYRAAPLLLLLLFAVILATASGSGGGAGRMVDWVIRTFHLSRENAEMAVIAFRKVVHFSYYGANAGVAYWVARGANLPIRKPFFSLAAASWALSFAGICACFDELRQSTEPGRTGSFWDVLLDLAGAAFVVALMQRKALRQALNEGPGDLPGPGSGPAGPSPTQG
;
A
#
# COMPACT_ATOMS: atom_id res chain seq x y z
N MET A 1 -14.46 -20.59 -12.21
CA MET A 1 -14.29 -19.13 -12.43
C MET A 1 -14.70 -18.84 -13.86
N SER A 2 -15.60 -17.89 -14.15
CA SER A 2 -16.01 -17.66 -15.55
C SER A 2 -14.83 -17.12 -16.36
N LEU A 3 -14.72 -17.53 -17.62
CA LEU A 3 -13.63 -17.16 -18.53
C LEU A 3 -13.43 -15.63 -18.58
N GLU A 4 -14.53 -14.91 -18.54
CA GLU A 4 -14.57 -13.44 -18.50
C GLU A 4 -13.88 -12.84 -17.26
N ARG A 5 -13.98 -13.48 -16.10
CA ARG A 5 -13.32 -13.02 -14.87
C ARG A 5 -11.82 -13.30 -14.90
N ALA A 6 -11.42 -14.43 -15.46
CA ALA A 6 -10.01 -14.75 -15.69
C ALA A 6 -9.37 -13.73 -16.63
N ALA A 7 -10.07 -13.39 -17.73
CA ALA A 7 -9.63 -12.39 -18.69
C ALA A 7 -9.48 -11.00 -18.06
N ARG A 8 -10.46 -10.55 -17.27
CA ARG A 8 -10.39 -9.23 -16.60
C ARG A 8 -9.26 -9.14 -15.58
N ALA A 9 -9.02 -10.21 -14.81
CA ALA A 9 -7.92 -10.27 -13.86
C ALA A 9 -6.55 -10.31 -14.57
N ALA A 10 -6.43 -11.09 -15.64
CA ALA A 10 -5.21 -11.17 -16.44
C ALA A 10 -4.88 -9.83 -17.11
N LEU A 11 -5.88 -9.12 -17.64
CA LEU A 11 -5.73 -7.80 -18.25
C LEU A 11 -5.30 -6.74 -17.22
N PHE A 12 -5.83 -6.83 -15.99
CA PHE A 12 -5.43 -5.95 -14.90
C PHE A 12 -3.98 -6.22 -14.47
N LEU A 13 -3.61 -7.48 -14.26
CA LEU A 13 -2.25 -7.87 -13.92
C LEU A 13 -1.25 -7.49 -15.01
N SER A 14 -1.58 -7.70 -16.29
CA SER A 14 -0.71 -7.32 -17.40
C SER A 14 -0.57 -5.79 -17.52
N GLY A 15 -1.64 -5.04 -17.28
CA GLY A 15 -1.59 -3.57 -17.19
C GLY A 15 -0.70 -3.09 -16.05
N LEU A 16 -0.79 -3.72 -14.87
CA LEU A 16 0.07 -3.46 -13.73
C LEU A 16 1.54 -3.80 -14.04
N ILE A 17 1.80 -4.98 -14.60
CA ILE A 17 3.15 -5.45 -14.96
C ILE A 17 3.79 -4.56 -16.03
N ALA A 18 3.05 -4.20 -17.08
CA ALA A 18 3.55 -3.33 -18.14
C ALA A 18 3.82 -1.91 -17.63
N THR A 19 2.94 -1.39 -16.77
CA THR A 19 3.12 -0.08 -16.15
C THR A 19 4.32 -0.11 -15.20
N PHE A 20 4.45 -1.12 -14.33
CA PHE A 20 5.60 -1.27 -13.43
C PHE A 20 6.91 -1.47 -14.19
N GLY A 21 6.94 -2.34 -15.20
CA GLY A 21 8.13 -2.65 -16.00
C GLY A 21 8.64 -1.45 -16.79
N GLY A 22 7.75 -0.69 -17.44
CA GLY A 22 8.11 0.53 -18.17
C GLY A 22 8.61 1.63 -17.23
N LEU A 23 8.02 1.75 -16.04
CA LEU A 23 8.39 2.79 -15.07
C LEU A 23 9.70 2.49 -14.33
N LEU A 24 10.02 1.23 -14.03
CA LEU A 24 11.34 0.83 -13.51
C LEU A 24 12.45 1.18 -14.51
N LEU A 25 12.21 0.93 -15.79
CA LEU A 25 13.13 1.30 -16.89
C LEU A 25 13.37 2.81 -16.97
N ILE A 26 12.31 3.62 -16.81
CA ILE A 26 12.39 5.09 -16.91
C ILE A 26 12.93 5.72 -15.63
N ALA A 27 12.60 5.19 -14.44
CA ALA A 27 13.15 5.64 -13.16
C ALA A 27 14.66 5.43 -13.12
N TRP A 28 15.10 4.25 -13.53
CA TRP A 28 16.51 3.91 -13.69
C TRP A 28 17.22 4.85 -14.68
N ALA A 29 16.55 5.23 -15.77
CA ALA A 29 17.13 6.10 -16.79
C ALA A 29 17.12 7.60 -16.46
N SER A 30 16.22 8.09 -15.60
CA SER A 30 15.93 9.54 -15.50
C SER A 30 16.32 10.23 -14.19
N GLY A 31 16.58 9.48 -13.11
CA GLY A 31 16.98 10.06 -11.82
C GLY A 31 16.01 11.12 -11.26
N SER A 32 14.73 11.05 -11.60
CA SER A 32 13.81 12.19 -11.47
C SER A 32 12.64 11.98 -10.49
N ALA A 33 12.35 13.02 -9.71
CA ALA A 33 11.37 13.04 -8.61
C ALA A 33 9.89 13.21 -9.04
N TRP A 34 9.60 13.47 -10.32
CA TRP A 34 8.21 13.58 -10.79
C TRP A 34 7.54 12.22 -11.04
N LEU A 35 8.34 11.16 -11.19
CA LEU A 35 7.87 9.82 -11.54
C LEU A 35 6.93 9.21 -10.48
N PRO A 36 7.21 9.33 -9.15
CA PRO A 36 6.30 8.82 -8.13
C PRO A 36 4.96 9.60 -8.05
N VAL A 37 4.94 10.88 -8.45
CA VAL A 37 3.69 11.66 -8.56
C VAL A 37 2.85 11.17 -9.73
N ALA A 38 3.47 11.02 -10.91
CA ALA A 38 2.81 10.43 -12.08
C ALA A 38 2.32 9.00 -11.79
N PHE A 39 3.06 8.24 -10.97
CA PHE A 39 2.71 6.90 -10.51
C PHE A 39 1.49 6.86 -9.61
N GLY A 40 1.43 7.71 -8.58
CA GLY A 40 0.26 7.83 -7.70
C GLY A 40 -1.00 8.25 -8.45
N LEU A 41 -0.85 9.20 -9.38
CA LEU A 41 -1.93 9.65 -10.25
C LEU A 41 -2.36 8.56 -11.25
N GLY A 42 -1.40 7.83 -11.83
CA GLY A 42 -1.65 6.74 -12.77
C GLY A 42 -2.37 5.57 -12.14
N ILE A 43 -1.98 5.17 -10.91
CA ILE A 43 -2.66 4.11 -10.16
C ILE A 43 -4.05 4.58 -9.72
N GLY A 44 -4.18 5.81 -9.22
CA GLY A 44 -5.49 6.38 -8.89
C GLY A 44 -6.42 6.42 -10.11
N ALA A 45 -5.90 6.77 -11.29
CA ALA A 45 -6.64 6.76 -12.55
C ALA A 45 -7.01 5.34 -12.98
N LEU A 46 -6.06 4.39 -12.96
CA LEU A 46 -6.30 2.98 -13.28
C LEU A 46 -7.35 2.36 -12.36
N LEU A 47 -7.25 2.57 -11.05
CA LEU A 47 -8.25 2.13 -10.09
C LEU A 47 -9.62 2.76 -10.39
N ARG A 48 -9.69 4.04 -10.75
CA ARG A 48 -10.95 4.71 -11.09
C ARG A 48 -11.57 4.26 -12.41
N LEU A 49 -10.75 3.86 -13.38
CA LEU A 49 -11.19 3.37 -14.69
C LEU A 49 -11.67 1.92 -14.65
N LEU A 50 -11.28 1.16 -13.62
CA LEU A 50 -11.74 -0.21 -13.44
C LEU A 50 -13.19 -0.23 -12.92
N PRO A 51 -14.14 -0.83 -13.65
CA PRO A 51 -15.55 -0.89 -13.25
C PRO A 51 -15.76 -1.45 -11.84
N LEU A 52 -14.84 -2.32 -11.40
CA LEU A 52 -14.79 -2.97 -10.10
C LEU A 52 -14.65 -2.00 -8.91
N TYR A 53 -14.03 -0.83 -9.10
CA TYR A 53 -13.71 0.15 -8.05
C TYR A 53 -14.46 1.48 -8.25
N ARG A 54 -15.29 1.56 -9.29
CA ARG A 54 -16.07 2.76 -9.62
C ARG A 54 -17.14 3.07 -8.57
N GLU A 55 -17.67 2.05 -7.91
CA GLU A 55 -18.68 2.18 -6.85
C GLU A 55 -18.09 2.52 -5.46
N THR A 56 -16.78 2.35 -5.25
CA THR A 56 -16.11 2.65 -3.98
C THR A 56 -15.47 4.04 -3.98
N SER A 57 -16.25 5.08 -4.28
CA SER A 57 -15.77 6.47 -4.46
C SER A 57 -14.86 6.97 -3.32
N ASN A 58 -15.13 6.55 -2.08
CA ASN A 58 -14.32 6.92 -0.92
C ASN A 58 -12.92 6.27 -0.92
N LEU A 59 -12.78 5.02 -1.35
CA LEU A 59 -11.50 4.28 -1.32
C LEU A 59 -10.44 4.94 -2.22
N ASN A 60 -10.88 5.55 -3.32
CA ASN A 60 -10.02 6.25 -4.27
C ASN A 60 -9.45 7.55 -3.68
N LEU A 61 -10.25 8.29 -2.90
CA LEU A 61 -9.78 9.48 -2.18
C LEU A 61 -8.79 9.11 -1.07
N TRP A 62 -9.03 8.01 -0.35
CA TRP A 62 -8.09 7.49 0.65
C TRP A 62 -6.76 7.09 0.03
N THR A 63 -6.80 6.34 -1.08
CA THR A 63 -5.59 5.90 -1.79
C THR A 63 -4.79 7.12 -2.27
N ALA A 64 -5.46 8.10 -2.88
CA ALA A 64 -4.80 9.33 -3.35
C ALA A 64 -4.18 10.12 -2.19
N GLY A 65 -4.90 10.31 -1.09
CA GLY A 65 -4.39 11.02 0.10
C GLY A 65 -3.22 10.30 0.75
N LEU A 66 -3.24 8.98 0.82
CA LEU A 66 -2.18 8.19 1.45
C LEU A 66 -0.93 8.11 0.57
N VAL A 67 -1.09 7.97 -0.75
CA VAL A 67 0.01 8.09 -1.71
C VAL A 67 0.61 9.49 -1.68
N ALA A 68 -0.21 10.54 -1.61
CA ALA A 68 0.26 11.90 -1.44
C ALA A 68 1.07 12.04 -0.14
N LEU A 69 0.57 11.55 1.00
CA LEU A 69 1.30 11.58 2.28
C LEU A 69 2.64 10.86 2.25
N VAL A 70 2.71 9.65 1.68
CA VAL A 70 3.97 8.90 1.49
C VAL A 70 4.97 9.75 0.69
N PHE A 71 4.50 10.36 -0.39
CA PHE A 71 5.30 11.24 -1.23
C PHE A 71 5.74 12.52 -0.49
N LEU A 72 4.87 13.08 0.36
CA LEU A 72 5.21 14.27 1.13
C LEU A 72 6.35 13.97 2.13
N PHE A 73 6.31 12.82 2.80
CA PHE A 73 7.39 12.38 3.69
C PHE A 73 8.69 12.11 2.94
N TRP A 74 8.61 11.58 1.71
CA TRP A 74 9.77 11.32 0.86
C TRP A 74 10.58 12.57 0.55
N VAL A 75 9.94 13.59 -0.03
CA VAL A 75 10.61 14.84 -0.42
C VAL A 75 11.23 15.51 0.80
N ARG A 76 10.56 15.45 1.96
CA ARG A 76 11.09 16.05 3.19
C ARG A 76 12.34 15.34 3.73
N SER A 77 12.49 14.05 3.42
CA SER A 77 13.61 13.22 3.86
C SER A 77 14.85 13.35 2.96
N GLU A 78 14.75 13.91 1.74
CA GLU A 78 15.92 14.28 0.93
C GLU A 78 16.54 15.57 1.45
N ARG A 79 17.65 15.47 2.20
CA ARG A 79 18.45 16.65 2.59
C ARG A 79 19.82 16.74 1.89
N GLY A 80 20.13 15.86 0.93
CA GLY A 80 21.54 15.62 0.57
C GLY A 80 21.95 15.55 -0.90
N MET A 81 21.06 15.50 -1.89
CA MET A 81 21.46 15.07 -3.25
C MET A 81 21.19 16.01 -4.42
N ILE A 82 20.27 16.94 -4.28
CA ILE A 82 20.02 17.92 -5.33
C ILE A 82 20.58 19.23 -4.79
N SER A 83 21.48 19.87 -5.54
CA SER A 83 22.08 21.14 -5.12
C SER A 83 20.99 22.10 -4.64
N PHE A 84 21.15 22.60 -3.42
CA PHE A 84 20.17 23.42 -2.73
C PHE A 84 19.66 24.58 -3.60
N ASP A 85 20.51 25.11 -4.49
CA ASP A 85 20.20 26.20 -5.41
C ASP A 85 19.06 25.90 -6.40
N ARG A 86 18.91 24.65 -6.86
CA ARG A 86 17.80 24.27 -7.76
C ARG A 86 16.53 23.86 -7.01
N ILE A 87 16.68 23.32 -5.80
CA ILE A 87 15.55 22.96 -4.94
C ILE A 87 14.92 24.20 -4.31
N GLN A 88 15.65 25.25 -3.95
CA GLN A 88 15.07 26.41 -3.25
C GLN A 88 14.05 27.16 -4.11
N VAL A 89 14.24 27.20 -5.43
CA VAL A 89 13.26 27.75 -6.39
C VAL A 89 12.05 26.83 -6.54
N ALA A 90 12.25 25.51 -6.61
CA ALA A 90 11.15 24.55 -6.69
C ALA A 90 10.37 24.41 -5.36
N THR A 91 11.02 24.45 -4.21
CA THR A 91 10.37 24.31 -2.89
C THR A 91 9.64 25.56 -2.45
N SER A 92 10.15 26.76 -2.79
CA SER A 92 9.44 28.01 -2.53
C SER A 92 8.16 28.15 -3.37
N GLN A 93 8.15 27.64 -4.61
CA GLN A 93 6.96 27.68 -5.47
C GLN A 93 5.92 26.59 -5.16
N PHE A 94 6.34 25.49 -4.53
CA PHE A 94 5.42 24.40 -4.23
C PHE A 94 4.83 24.45 -2.82
N TRP A 95 5.38 25.23 -1.88
CA TRP A 95 5.01 25.19 -0.45
C TRP A 95 3.50 25.35 -0.18
N VAL A 96 2.80 26.13 -1.02
CA VAL A 96 1.34 26.30 -0.94
C VAL A 96 0.62 24.99 -1.28
N GLY A 97 1.05 24.28 -2.33
CA GLY A 97 0.54 22.95 -2.66
C GLY A 97 0.81 21.91 -1.57
N TRP A 98 1.95 22.04 -0.88
CA TRP A 98 2.32 21.21 0.28
C TRP A 98 1.39 21.42 1.48
N VAL A 99 1.18 22.67 1.87
CA VAL A 99 0.27 23.02 2.98
C VAL A 99 -1.15 22.60 2.66
N LEU A 100 -1.62 22.83 1.43
CA LEU A 100 -2.95 22.43 0.99
C LEU A 100 -3.11 20.89 0.96
N GLY A 101 -2.08 20.16 0.53
CA GLY A 101 -2.08 18.69 0.54
C GLY A 101 -2.13 18.10 1.94
N LEU A 102 -1.33 18.62 2.88
CA LEU A 102 -1.35 18.20 4.28
C LEU A 102 -2.64 18.60 4.98
N ALA A 103 -3.15 19.80 4.73
CA ALA A 103 -4.44 20.25 5.25
C ALA A 103 -5.57 19.36 4.75
N LEU A 104 -5.60 19.03 3.44
CA LEU A 104 -6.61 18.14 2.88
C LEU A 104 -6.52 16.73 3.45
N ALA A 105 -5.32 16.17 3.55
CA ALA A 105 -5.08 14.87 4.16
C ALA A 105 -5.50 14.84 5.64
N GLY A 106 -5.18 15.89 6.39
CA GLY A 106 -5.58 16.07 7.78
C GLY A 106 -7.09 16.21 7.94
N ILE A 107 -7.76 17.00 7.10
CA ILE A 107 -9.22 17.15 7.09
C ILE A 107 -9.88 15.82 6.77
N VAL A 108 -9.41 15.11 5.75
CA VAL A 108 -9.92 13.80 5.37
C VAL A 108 -9.77 12.81 6.52
N LEU A 109 -8.60 12.74 7.15
CA LEU A 109 -8.34 11.89 8.32
C LEU A 109 -9.24 12.25 9.50
N LEU A 110 -9.37 13.54 9.84
CA LEU A 110 -10.26 14.03 10.89
C LEU A 110 -11.71 13.62 10.61
N VAL A 111 -12.20 13.82 9.38
CA VAL A 111 -13.56 13.42 8.99
C VAL A 111 -13.77 11.91 9.16
N ALA A 112 -12.80 11.06 8.82
CA ALA A 112 -12.91 9.61 9.08
C ALA A 112 -12.90 9.26 10.57
N LEU A 113 -12.04 9.92 11.35
CA LEU A 113 -11.96 9.71 12.79
C LEU A 113 -13.28 10.06 13.47
N PHE A 114 -13.91 11.17 13.08
CA PHE A 114 -15.18 11.62 13.66
C PHE A 114 -16.40 10.82 13.18
N LYS A 115 -16.46 10.42 11.90
CA LYS A 115 -17.64 9.71 11.37
C LYS A 115 -17.62 8.21 11.64
N THR A 116 -16.45 7.60 11.69
CA THR A 116 -16.30 6.14 11.82
C THR A 116 -15.00 5.77 12.57
N PRO A 117 -14.92 5.98 13.90
CA PRO A 117 -13.67 5.83 14.66
C PRO A 117 -13.04 4.43 14.52
N TYR A 118 -13.86 3.38 14.48
CA TYR A 118 -13.39 1.99 14.29
C TYR A 118 -12.81 1.71 12.89
N ARG A 119 -13.12 2.54 11.88
CA ARG A 119 -12.57 2.43 10.51
C ARG A 119 -11.35 3.30 10.30
N ALA A 120 -11.11 4.26 11.17
CA ALA A 120 -9.95 5.15 11.07
C ALA A 120 -8.67 4.50 11.61
N ALA A 121 -8.76 3.57 12.57
CA ALA A 121 -7.58 2.91 13.15
C ALA A 121 -6.71 2.17 12.10
N PRO A 122 -7.26 1.36 11.17
CA PRO A 122 -6.44 0.76 10.11
C PRO A 122 -5.81 1.79 9.16
N LEU A 123 -6.49 2.91 8.90
CA LEU A 123 -5.95 4.00 8.08
C LEU A 123 -4.80 4.73 8.78
N LEU A 124 -4.95 5.00 10.08
CA LEU A 124 -3.88 5.53 10.91
C LEU A 124 -2.67 4.59 10.95
N LEU A 125 -2.92 3.28 10.97
CA LEU A 125 -1.86 2.28 10.94
C LEU A 125 -1.13 2.24 9.58
N LEU A 126 -1.85 2.38 8.46
CA LEU A 126 -1.22 2.56 7.15
C LEU A 126 -0.38 3.85 7.08
N LEU A 127 -0.88 4.93 7.67
CA LEU A 127 -0.11 6.17 7.77
C LEU A 127 1.14 5.99 8.63
N LEU A 128 1.04 5.31 9.76
CA LEU A 128 2.19 4.99 10.61
C LEU A 128 3.22 4.17 9.84
N PHE A 129 2.79 3.15 9.10
CA PHE A 129 3.69 2.39 8.23
C PHE A 129 4.36 3.30 7.19
N ALA A 130 3.61 4.14 6.47
CA ALA A 130 4.17 5.09 5.52
C ALA A 130 5.27 5.99 6.14
N VAL A 131 5.07 6.45 7.38
CA VAL A 131 6.08 7.24 8.11
C VAL A 131 7.30 6.40 8.47
N ILE A 132 7.11 5.18 8.96
CA ILE A 132 8.21 4.24 9.26
C ILE A 132 9.01 3.96 7.99
N LEU A 133 8.35 3.70 6.87
CA LEU A 133 8.98 3.49 5.57
C LEU A 133 9.86 4.68 5.20
N ALA A 134 9.28 5.87 5.11
CA ALA A 134 10.01 7.05 4.66
C ALA A 134 11.23 7.37 5.55
N THR A 135 11.12 7.11 6.86
CA THR A 135 12.23 7.35 7.81
C THR A 135 13.30 6.25 7.76
N ALA A 136 12.91 4.99 7.63
CA ALA A 136 13.82 3.85 7.58
C ALA A 136 14.50 3.67 6.21
N SER A 137 13.84 4.03 5.11
CA SER A 137 14.38 3.94 3.75
C SER A 137 15.56 4.88 3.51
N GLY A 138 15.60 6.03 4.20
CA GLY A 138 16.69 7.00 4.09
C GLY A 138 17.94 6.67 4.92
N SER A 139 18.73 7.68 5.24
CA SER A 139 19.95 7.58 6.06
C SER A 139 19.73 6.97 7.45
N GLY A 140 18.49 7.02 7.97
CA GLY A 140 18.11 6.41 9.23
C GLY A 140 18.31 4.90 9.28
N GLY A 141 18.06 4.18 8.17
CA GLY A 141 18.12 2.71 8.12
C GLY A 141 19.43 2.12 7.61
N GLY A 142 20.54 2.88 7.63
CA GLY A 142 21.85 2.38 7.20
C GLY A 142 22.35 1.17 8.02
N ALA A 143 22.91 0.17 7.35
CA ALA A 143 23.37 -1.08 7.97
C ALA A 143 24.56 -0.90 8.93
N GLY A 144 25.42 0.09 8.71
CA GLY A 144 26.68 0.24 9.46
C GLY A 144 26.49 0.28 10.97
N ARG A 145 25.54 1.09 11.46
CA ARG A 145 25.22 1.16 12.90
C ARG A 145 24.71 -0.16 13.47
N MET A 146 23.98 -0.94 12.67
CA MET A 146 23.50 -2.26 13.07
C MET A 146 24.66 -3.26 13.13
N VAL A 147 25.56 -3.25 12.15
CA VAL A 147 26.75 -4.10 12.12
C VAL A 147 27.62 -3.83 13.34
N ASP A 148 27.93 -2.56 13.62
CA ASP A 148 28.75 -2.18 14.78
C ASP A 148 28.05 -2.53 16.12
N TRP A 149 26.72 -2.49 16.17
CA TRP A 149 25.97 -2.98 17.32
C TRP A 149 26.05 -4.51 17.46
N VAL A 150 25.91 -5.27 16.37
CA VAL A 150 26.02 -6.74 16.38
C VAL A 150 27.43 -7.18 16.78
N ILE A 151 28.49 -6.56 16.24
CA ILE A 151 29.88 -6.85 16.62
C ILE A 151 30.09 -6.64 18.12
N ARG A 152 29.63 -5.50 18.66
CA ARG A 152 29.81 -5.17 20.08
C ARG A 152 28.99 -6.07 21.01
N THR A 153 27.80 -6.48 20.58
CA THR A 153 26.87 -7.25 21.41
C THR A 153 27.17 -8.74 21.41
N PHE A 154 27.55 -9.30 20.27
CA PHE A 154 27.72 -10.75 20.07
C PHE A 154 29.18 -11.16 19.84
N HIS A 155 30.12 -10.21 19.86
CA HIS A 155 31.55 -10.44 19.63
C HIS A 155 31.85 -11.19 18.31
N LEU A 156 31.03 -10.96 17.28
CA LEU A 156 31.21 -11.56 15.97
C LEU A 156 32.32 -10.85 15.17
N SER A 157 32.94 -11.58 14.26
CA SER A 157 33.74 -10.96 13.20
C SER A 157 32.86 -10.03 12.35
N ARG A 158 33.48 -9.02 11.71
CA ARG A 158 32.76 -8.06 10.87
C ARG A 158 31.96 -8.75 9.76
N GLU A 159 32.54 -9.73 9.09
CA GLU A 159 31.89 -10.54 8.05
C GLU A 159 30.63 -11.25 8.57
N ASN A 160 30.73 -11.93 9.72
CA ASN A 160 29.57 -12.62 10.32
C ASN A 160 28.49 -11.64 10.79
N ALA A 161 28.89 -10.47 11.30
CA ALA A 161 27.94 -9.43 11.70
C ALA A 161 27.22 -8.82 10.48
N GLU A 162 27.93 -8.60 9.36
CA GLU A 162 27.34 -8.14 8.11
C GLU A 162 26.31 -9.15 7.56
N MET A 163 26.66 -10.43 7.53
CA MET A 163 25.74 -11.49 7.13
C MET A 163 24.50 -11.57 8.03
N ALA A 164 24.67 -11.47 9.35
CA ALA A 164 23.57 -11.45 10.30
C ALA A 164 22.65 -10.23 10.09
N VAL A 165 23.22 -9.05 9.89
CA VAL A 165 22.44 -7.83 9.62
C VAL A 165 21.71 -7.92 8.29
N ILE A 166 22.33 -8.48 7.24
CA ILE A 166 21.65 -8.73 5.96
C ILE A 166 20.44 -9.62 6.18
N ALA A 167 20.61 -10.79 6.81
CA ALA A 167 19.52 -11.73 7.06
C ALA A 167 18.40 -11.08 7.89
N PHE A 168 18.76 -10.39 8.98
CA PHE A 168 17.81 -9.67 9.83
C PHE A 168 17.00 -8.65 9.03
N ARG A 169 17.66 -7.83 8.21
CA ARG A 169 16.98 -6.83 7.38
C ARG A 169 16.00 -7.46 6.40
N LYS A 170 16.38 -8.56 5.73
CA LYS A 170 15.49 -9.28 4.81
C LYS A 170 14.23 -9.79 5.53
N VAL A 171 14.36 -10.28 6.77
CA VAL A 171 13.21 -10.70 7.60
C VAL A 171 12.34 -9.50 8.01
N VAL A 172 12.95 -8.39 8.42
CA VAL A 172 12.22 -7.16 8.78
C VAL A 172 11.43 -6.64 7.60
N HIS A 173 12.06 -6.54 6.43
CA HIS A 173 11.43 -6.12 5.17
C HIS A 173 10.24 -7.03 4.82
N PHE A 174 10.45 -8.34 4.72
CA PHE A 174 9.38 -9.32 4.46
C PHE A 174 8.20 -9.16 5.43
N SER A 175 8.49 -9.03 6.72
CA SER A 175 7.47 -8.89 7.78
C SER A 175 6.74 -7.55 7.71
N TYR A 176 7.47 -6.46 7.47
CA TYR A 176 6.94 -5.11 7.35
C TYR A 176 5.96 -5.01 6.19
N TYR A 177 6.35 -5.45 4.99
CA TYR A 177 5.48 -5.40 3.81
C TYR A 177 4.31 -6.38 3.91
N GLY A 178 4.50 -7.53 4.57
CA GLY A 178 3.42 -8.41 4.97
C GLY A 178 2.37 -7.72 5.84
N ALA A 179 2.80 -7.07 6.92
CA ALA A 179 1.91 -6.35 7.84
C ALA A 179 1.22 -5.16 7.14
N ASN A 180 1.96 -4.39 6.34
CA ASN A 180 1.44 -3.27 5.57
C ASN A 180 0.34 -3.73 4.60
N ALA A 181 0.57 -4.79 3.83
CA ALA A 181 -0.41 -5.37 2.93
C ALA A 181 -1.63 -5.94 3.70
N GLY A 182 -1.42 -6.54 4.87
CA GLY A 182 -2.51 -7.05 5.70
C GLY A 182 -3.45 -5.94 6.19
N VAL A 183 -2.90 -4.81 6.64
CA VAL A 183 -3.71 -3.65 7.02
C VAL A 183 -4.39 -3.02 5.81
N ALA A 184 -3.68 -2.95 4.68
CA ALA A 184 -4.24 -2.48 3.41
C ALA A 184 -5.45 -3.35 2.99
N TYR A 185 -5.30 -4.66 3.06
CA TYR A 185 -6.38 -5.61 2.81
C TYR A 185 -7.57 -5.38 3.75
N TRP A 186 -7.31 -5.14 5.05
CA TRP A 186 -8.37 -4.87 6.01
C TRP A 186 -9.11 -3.57 5.71
N VAL A 187 -8.40 -2.49 5.37
CA VAL A 187 -8.98 -1.22 4.91
C VAL A 187 -9.86 -1.44 3.67
N ALA A 188 -9.35 -2.15 2.67
CA ALA A 188 -10.08 -2.44 1.44
C ALA A 188 -11.36 -3.24 1.72
N ARG A 189 -11.34 -4.19 2.66
CA ARG A 189 -12.56 -4.89 3.08
C ARG A 189 -13.51 -4.01 3.89
N GLY A 190 -12.99 -3.17 4.79
CA GLY A 190 -13.79 -2.36 5.72
C GLY A 190 -14.63 -1.26 5.05
N ALA A 191 -14.36 -0.93 3.78
CA ALA A 191 -14.99 0.15 3.04
C ALA A 191 -16.44 -0.12 2.56
N ASN A 192 -17.22 -0.97 3.23
CA ASN A 192 -18.59 -1.36 2.84
C ASN A 192 -18.70 -1.95 1.41
N LEU A 193 -17.65 -2.58 0.89
CA LEU A 193 -17.83 -3.50 -0.23
C LEU A 193 -18.80 -4.61 0.23
N PRO A 194 -19.73 -5.12 -0.59
CA PRO A 194 -20.57 -6.26 -0.19
C PRO A 194 -19.74 -7.55 -0.08
N ILE A 195 -19.00 -7.67 1.03
CA ILE A 195 -17.87 -8.60 1.30
C ILE A 195 -18.28 -10.08 1.31
N ARG A 196 -19.57 -10.39 1.31
CA ARG A 196 -20.04 -11.80 1.29
C ARG A 196 -19.74 -12.52 -0.01
N LYS A 197 -19.41 -11.80 -1.09
CA LYS A 197 -19.05 -12.43 -2.36
C LYS A 197 -17.53 -12.61 -2.47
N PRO A 198 -17.02 -13.82 -2.78
CA PRO A 198 -15.58 -14.11 -2.88
C PRO A 198 -14.83 -13.21 -3.88
N PHE A 199 -15.56 -12.61 -4.83
CA PHE A 199 -15.04 -11.63 -5.77
C PHE A 199 -14.52 -10.33 -5.13
N PHE A 200 -15.19 -9.80 -4.11
CA PHE A 200 -14.74 -8.59 -3.41
C PHE A 200 -13.50 -8.84 -2.54
N SER A 201 -13.32 -10.09 -2.11
CA SER A 201 -12.12 -10.54 -1.41
C SER A 201 -10.90 -10.49 -2.34
N LEU A 202 -11.06 -10.89 -3.60
CA LEU A 202 -9.98 -10.80 -4.60
C LEU A 202 -9.64 -9.36 -4.96
N ALA A 203 -10.63 -8.47 -5.06
CA ALA A 203 -10.40 -7.04 -5.27
C ALA A 203 -9.59 -6.44 -4.11
N ALA A 204 -9.96 -6.74 -2.87
CA ALA A 204 -9.20 -6.30 -1.69
C ALA A 204 -7.76 -6.83 -1.68
N ALA A 205 -7.56 -8.10 -2.08
CA ALA A 205 -6.23 -8.70 -2.24
C ALA A 205 -5.40 -7.96 -3.29
N SER A 206 -5.97 -7.72 -4.47
CA SER A 206 -5.30 -6.98 -5.55
C SER A 206 -4.92 -5.58 -5.11
N TRP A 207 -5.83 -4.84 -4.45
CA TRP A 207 -5.53 -3.49 -3.96
C TRP A 207 -4.40 -3.48 -2.93
N ALA A 208 -4.44 -4.40 -1.96
CA ALA A 208 -3.41 -4.52 -0.94
C ALA A 208 -2.02 -4.83 -1.51
N LEU A 209 -1.96 -5.73 -2.50
CA LEU A 209 -0.71 -6.07 -3.18
C LEU A 209 -0.17 -4.92 -4.03
N SER A 210 -1.05 -4.23 -4.76
CA SER A 210 -0.65 -3.02 -5.49
C SER A 210 -0.11 -1.95 -4.55
N PHE A 211 -0.78 -1.72 -3.41
CA PHE A 211 -0.34 -0.77 -2.41
C PHE A 211 1.04 -1.13 -1.83
N ALA A 212 1.26 -2.39 -1.44
CA ALA A 212 2.55 -2.84 -0.96
C ALA A 212 3.65 -2.73 -2.02
N GLY A 213 3.34 -3.02 -3.29
CA GLY A 213 4.28 -2.87 -4.40
C GLY A 213 4.70 -1.42 -4.67
N ILE A 214 3.77 -0.46 -4.52
CA ILE A 214 4.07 0.97 -4.55
C ILE A 214 5.08 1.30 -3.44
N CYS A 215 4.82 0.85 -2.22
CA CYS A 215 5.71 1.08 -1.08
C CYS A 215 7.10 0.44 -1.27
N ALA A 216 7.17 -0.79 -1.80
CA ALA A 216 8.43 -1.50 -2.02
C ALA A 216 9.28 -0.82 -3.11
N CYS A 217 8.68 -0.44 -4.23
CA CYS A 217 9.38 0.32 -5.26
C CYS A 217 9.83 1.70 -4.77
N PHE A 218 9.01 2.34 -3.94
CA PHE A 218 9.36 3.60 -3.31
C PHE A 218 10.59 3.46 -2.40
N ASP A 219 10.65 2.41 -1.58
CA ASP A 219 11.78 2.12 -0.71
C ASP A 219 13.05 1.91 -1.54
N GLU A 220 13.03 1.01 -2.53
CA GLU A 220 14.20 0.74 -3.37
C GLU A 220 14.65 1.94 -4.19
N LEU A 221 13.71 2.74 -4.70
CA LEU A 221 14.02 4.01 -5.33
C LEU A 221 14.70 4.96 -4.34
N ARG A 222 14.20 5.06 -3.10
CA ARG A 222 14.83 5.90 -2.09
C ARG A 222 16.23 5.40 -1.75
N GLN A 223 16.40 4.10 -1.57
CA GLN A 223 17.69 3.50 -1.26
C GLN A 223 18.71 3.72 -2.37
N SER A 224 18.30 3.69 -3.65
CA SER A 224 19.22 3.92 -4.78
C SER A 224 19.77 5.34 -4.84
N THR A 225 19.11 6.28 -4.16
CA THR A 225 19.61 7.64 -4.02
C THR A 225 20.65 7.75 -2.88
N GLU A 226 20.59 6.95 -1.83
CA GLU A 226 21.53 7.08 -0.71
C GLU A 226 22.97 6.65 -1.11
N PRO A 227 24.01 7.47 -0.85
CA PRO A 227 25.39 7.13 -1.21
C PRO A 227 25.85 5.78 -0.67
N GLY A 228 26.42 4.94 -1.54
CA GLY A 228 26.88 3.59 -1.18
C GLY A 228 25.76 2.56 -1.03
N ARG A 229 24.52 2.90 -1.39
CA ARG A 229 23.41 1.95 -1.53
C ARG A 229 22.97 1.89 -3.00
N THR A 230 22.54 0.70 -3.41
CA THR A 230 21.99 0.45 -4.74
C THR A 230 20.62 -0.14 -4.58
N GLY A 231 19.65 0.33 -5.36
CA GLY A 231 18.35 -0.34 -5.43
C GLY A 231 18.50 -1.74 -6.04
N SER A 232 17.72 -2.69 -5.55
CA SER A 232 17.73 -4.09 -5.97
C SER A 232 16.31 -4.53 -6.35
N PHE A 233 16.16 -4.98 -7.59
CA PHE A 233 14.89 -5.57 -8.04
C PHE A 233 14.49 -6.79 -7.20
N TRP A 234 15.48 -7.58 -6.76
CA TRP A 234 15.25 -8.74 -5.90
C TRP A 234 14.69 -8.37 -4.53
N ASP A 235 14.98 -7.16 -4.05
CA ASP A 235 14.49 -6.67 -2.76
C ASP A 235 13.01 -6.32 -2.87
N VAL A 236 12.59 -5.68 -3.97
CA VAL A 236 11.16 -5.49 -4.29
C VAL A 236 10.41 -6.82 -4.34
N LEU A 237 10.99 -7.85 -4.97
CA LEU A 237 10.35 -9.16 -5.06
C LEU A 237 10.22 -9.83 -3.68
N LEU A 238 11.21 -9.70 -2.81
CA LEU A 238 11.14 -10.21 -1.44
C LEU A 238 10.06 -9.50 -0.63
N ASP A 239 9.97 -8.18 -0.75
CA ASP A 239 8.95 -7.35 -0.10
C ASP A 239 7.54 -7.75 -0.54
N LEU A 240 7.36 -7.92 -1.84
CA LEU A 240 6.11 -8.41 -2.44
C LEU A 240 5.79 -9.85 -2.03
N ALA A 241 6.79 -10.71 -1.83
CA ALA A 241 6.57 -12.06 -1.31
C ALA A 241 6.00 -12.02 0.12
N GLY A 242 6.51 -11.12 0.97
CA GLY A 242 5.96 -10.87 2.30
C GLY A 242 4.52 -10.40 2.26
N ALA A 243 4.23 -9.42 1.41
CA ALA A 243 2.88 -8.92 1.16
C ALA A 243 1.93 -10.04 0.69
N ALA A 244 2.33 -10.82 -0.31
CA ALA A 244 1.55 -11.94 -0.86
C ALA A 244 1.29 -13.03 0.16
N PHE A 245 2.27 -13.37 0.99
CA PHE A 245 2.11 -14.36 2.04
C PHE A 245 0.99 -13.97 3.02
N VAL A 246 1.02 -12.75 3.56
CA VAL A 246 0.01 -12.30 4.52
C VAL A 246 -1.38 -12.16 3.87
N VAL A 247 -1.45 -11.58 2.67
CA VAL A 247 -2.72 -11.46 1.92
C VAL A 247 -3.32 -12.84 1.64
N ALA A 248 -2.52 -13.84 1.26
CA ALA A 248 -2.99 -15.20 1.03
C ALA A 248 -3.56 -15.85 2.30
N LEU A 249 -2.92 -15.66 3.46
CA LEU A 249 -3.45 -16.14 4.75
C LEU A 249 -4.80 -15.50 5.09
N MET A 250 -4.93 -14.19 4.91
CA MET A 250 -6.18 -13.47 5.16
C MET A 250 -7.28 -13.86 4.18
N GLN A 251 -6.95 -14.04 2.90
CA GLN A 251 -7.85 -14.49 1.86
C GLN A 251 -8.38 -15.90 2.16
N ARG A 252 -7.51 -16.83 2.58
CA ARG A 252 -7.91 -18.18 2.97
C ARG A 252 -8.88 -18.17 4.15
N LYS A 253 -8.63 -17.32 5.16
CA LYS A 253 -9.54 -17.15 6.31
C LYS A 253 -10.90 -16.63 5.86
N ALA A 254 -10.93 -15.61 5.00
CA ALA A 254 -12.17 -15.04 4.46
C ALA A 254 -12.98 -16.06 3.66
N LEU A 255 -12.32 -16.86 2.82
CA LEU A 255 -12.99 -17.93 2.05
C LEU A 255 -13.59 -19.01 2.95
N ARG A 256 -12.88 -19.43 3.99
CA ARG A 256 -13.38 -20.41 4.96
C ARG A 256 -14.62 -19.91 5.70
N GLN A 257 -14.63 -18.64 6.10
CA GLN A 257 -15.79 -18.02 6.75
C GLN A 257 -17.01 -18.03 5.82
N ALA A 258 -16.82 -17.63 4.56
CA ALA A 258 -17.90 -17.64 3.56
C ALA A 258 -18.45 -19.04 3.26
N LEU A 259 -17.61 -20.09 3.34
CA LEU A 259 -18.05 -21.47 3.18
C LEU A 259 -18.82 -21.98 4.40
N ASN A 260 -18.38 -21.62 5.61
CA ASN A 260 -19.01 -22.06 6.86
C ASN A 260 -20.34 -21.36 7.15
N GLU A 261 -20.53 -20.12 6.68
CA GLU A 261 -21.81 -19.41 6.78
C GLU A 261 -22.92 -20.04 5.92
N GLY A 262 -22.59 -21.03 5.08
CA GLY A 262 -23.52 -21.69 4.17
C GLY A 262 -24.16 -20.71 3.16
N PRO A 263 -24.99 -21.20 2.24
CA PRO A 263 -25.94 -20.34 1.53
C PRO A 263 -27.05 -19.89 2.50
N GLY A 264 -26.70 -19.19 3.59
CA GLY A 264 -27.64 -18.70 4.59
C GLY A 264 -28.53 -17.59 4.03
N ASP A 265 -29.83 -17.86 3.95
CA ASP A 265 -30.95 -16.93 3.82
C ASP A 265 -30.79 -15.81 2.77
N LEU A 266 -30.55 -16.18 1.51
CA LEU A 266 -31.19 -15.39 0.47
C LEU A 266 -32.70 -15.56 0.70
N PRO A 267 -33.49 -14.49 0.92
CA PRO A 267 -34.93 -14.62 1.07
C PRO A 267 -35.41 -15.43 -0.12
N GLY A 268 -35.93 -16.63 0.17
CA GLY A 268 -36.44 -17.50 -0.88
C GLY A 268 -37.45 -16.68 -1.68
N PRO A 269 -37.57 -16.90 -3.00
CA PRO A 269 -38.48 -16.14 -3.87
C PRO A 269 -39.98 -16.25 -3.49
N GLY A 270 -40.32 -16.84 -2.35
CA GLY A 270 -41.68 -17.03 -1.84
C GLY A 270 -42.06 -16.27 -0.56
N SER A 271 -41.17 -15.54 0.12
CA SER A 271 -41.59 -14.68 1.24
C SER A 271 -42.09 -13.33 0.71
N GLY A 272 -43.24 -13.35 0.04
CA GLY A 272 -43.99 -12.13 -0.24
C GLY A 272 -44.33 -11.41 1.07
N PRO A 273 -44.47 -10.08 1.07
CA PRO A 273 -44.91 -9.34 2.25
C PRO A 273 -46.21 -9.97 2.74
N ALA A 274 -46.22 -10.42 4.01
CA ALA A 274 -47.43 -10.90 4.64
C ALA A 274 -48.51 -9.83 4.45
N GLY A 275 -49.55 -10.17 3.70
CA GLY A 275 -50.66 -9.26 3.45
C GLY A 275 -51.25 -8.78 4.78
N PRO A 276 -51.83 -7.57 4.81
CA PRO A 276 -52.41 -7.00 6.03
C PRO A 276 -53.40 -8.01 6.63
N SER A 277 -53.21 -8.34 7.91
CA SER A 277 -54.12 -9.20 8.64
C SER A 277 -55.52 -8.59 8.62
N PRO A 278 -56.58 -9.35 8.27
CA PRO A 278 -57.93 -8.82 8.27
C PRO A 278 -58.29 -8.44 9.71
N THR A 279 -58.59 -7.16 9.91
CA THR A 279 -59.19 -6.65 11.13
C THR A 279 -60.51 -7.38 11.36
N GLN A 280 -60.58 -8.14 12.45
CA GLN A 280 -61.82 -8.71 12.95
C GLN A 280 -62.70 -7.56 13.45
N GLY A 281 -63.88 -7.43 12.86
CA GLY A 281 -64.96 -6.57 13.34
C GLY A 281 -65.80 -7.27 14.41
#